data_AF-A0A8T1RWG4-F1
#
_entry.id   AF-A0A8T1RWG4-F1
#
_cell.length_a   1.000
_cell.length_b   1.000
_cell.length_c   1.000
_cell.angle_alpha   90.00
_cell.angle_beta   90.00
_cell.angle_gamma   90.00
#
_symmetry.space_group_name_H-M   'P 1'
#
loop_
_entity.id
_entity.type
_entity.pdbx_description
1 polymer ?
#
loop_
_entity_poly.entity_id
_entity_poly.type
_entity_poly.pdbx_seq_one_letter_code
_entity_poly.pdbx_strand_id
1 'polypeptide(L)'
;MRSPGAQVLQEQLPGVTAVGSLDISDNGFDSDLLTLVPALGKNKCLKHLWLGKNFSVKSRTLEEILHKIVQLIQEEDCSLQSLSVADSRLKSRTSILINALGSNTCLSKVDLSGNGMEDLGAKMLSKALQINSTLRSIAWDRNNTTALGFHDVARALENNYTLKDMSFPMSDITAAYRSAPERTDEGWQKIQWHLLRNGHSQKFSQEQAFRLQQGIGTSSAE
;
A
#
# COMPACT_ATOMS: atom_id res chain seq x y z
N MET A 1 24.34 5.05 18.43
CA MET A 1 24.06 6.44 18.85
C MET A 1 22.89 6.91 18.00
N ARG A 2 21.85 7.50 18.59
CA ARG A 2 20.72 8.03 17.81
C ARG A 2 21.22 9.15 16.90
N SER A 3 20.75 9.21 15.66
CA SER A 3 21.06 10.32 14.77
C SER A 3 20.41 11.59 15.34
N PRO A 4 21.15 12.72 15.43
CA PRO A 4 20.59 13.99 15.88
C PRO A 4 19.36 14.41 15.07
N GLY A 5 19.36 14.09 13.76
CA GLY A 5 18.21 14.32 12.88
C GLY A 5 16.96 13.54 13.28
N ALA A 6 17.08 12.25 13.64
CA ALA A 6 15.94 11.48 14.12
C ALA A 6 15.35 12.04 15.41
N GLN A 7 16.21 12.53 16.32
CA GLN A 7 15.77 13.11 17.58
C GLN A 7 14.98 14.41 17.35
N VAL A 8 15.47 15.29 16.49
CA VAL A 8 14.77 16.53 16.15
C VAL A 8 13.42 16.23 15.51
N LEU A 9 13.36 15.28 14.57
CA LEU A 9 12.08 14.86 13.97
C LEU A 9 11.15 14.26 15.03
N GLN A 10 11.66 13.43 15.93
CA GLN A 10 10.86 12.83 17.00
C GLN A 10 10.23 13.88 17.93
N GLU A 11 10.98 14.93 18.27
CA GLU A 11 10.54 15.97 19.21
C GLU A 11 9.63 17.01 18.57
N GLN A 12 9.96 17.45 17.34
CA GLN A 12 9.29 18.60 16.72
C GLN A 12 8.11 18.20 15.84
N LEU A 13 8.17 17.04 15.17
CA LEU A 13 7.15 16.66 14.19
C LEU A 13 5.74 16.51 14.76
N PRO A 14 5.51 16.05 16.01
CA PRO A 14 4.16 16.03 16.58
C PRO A 14 3.47 17.41 16.63
N GLY A 15 4.24 18.49 16.71
CA GLY A 15 3.72 19.87 16.73
C GLY A 15 3.54 20.49 15.34
N VAL A 16 4.02 19.85 14.28
CA VAL A 16 3.99 20.40 12.91
C VAL A 16 2.65 20.07 12.25
N THR A 17 1.80 21.08 12.06
CA THR A 17 0.48 20.91 11.43
C THR A 17 0.47 21.15 9.91
N ALA A 18 1.54 21.72 9.36
CA ALA A 18 1.59 22.12 7.95
C ALA A 18 2.06 21.00 7.00
N VAL A 19 2.71 19.95 7.51
CA VAL A 19 3.34 18.92 6.67
C VAL A 19 2.37 17.75 6.45
N GLY A 20 1.84 17.65 5.23
CA GLY A 20 0.98 16.54 4.81
C GLY A 20 1.72 15.37 4.15
N SER A 21 2.96 15.59 3.72
CA SER A 21 3.78 14.59 3.02
C SER A 21 5.20 14.64 3.57
N LEU A 22 5.73 13.50 4.01
CA LEU A 22 7.08 13.39 4.56
C LEU A 22 7.80 12.20 3.94
N ASP A 23 8.81 12.50 3.13
CA ASP A 23 9.74 11.50 2.63
C ASP A 23 11.01 11.52 3.49
N ILE A 24 11.23 10.41 4.20
CA ILE A 24 12.45 10.18 4.97
C ILE A 24 13.19 8.95 4.46
N SER A 25 12.89 8.48 3.26
CA SER A 25 13.55 7.33 2.66
C SER A 25 15.05 7.55 2.43
N ASP A 26 15.85 6.48 2.47
CA ASP A 26 17.30 6.51 2.20
C ASP A 26 18.10 7.47 3.10
N ASN A 27 17.72 7.57 4.38
CA ASN A 27 18.39 8.45 5.36
C ASN A 27 19.19 7.68 6.43
N GLY A 28 19.24 6.34 6.35
CA GLY A 28 19.98 5.51 7.30
C GLY A 28 19.45 5.60 8.74
N PHE A 29 18.15 5.83 8.92
CA PHE A 29 17.55 5.92 10.26
C PHE A 29 17.64 4.60 11.02
N ASP A 30 17.48 3.47 10.33
CA ASP A 30 17.75 2.14 10.86
C ASP A 30 17.09 1.91 12.23
N SER A 31 17.86 1.82 13.32
CA SER A 31 17.32 1.59 14.66
C SER A 31 16.52 2.76 15.22
N ASP A 32 16.73 3.96 14.71
CA ASP A 32 16.03 5.17 15.16
C ASP A 32 14.55 5.16 14.73
N LEU A 33 14.19 4.35 13.71
CA LEU A 33 12.79 4.14 13.33
C LEU A 33 11.95 3.61 14.49
N LEU A 34 12.54 2.91 15.47
CA LEU A 34 11.83 2.43 16.66
C LEU A 34 11.19 3.58 17.46
N THR A 35 11.84 4.74 17.53
CA THR A 35 11.32 5.91 18.25
C THR A 35 10.69 6.93 17.32
N LEU A 36 11.15 6.99 16.07
CA LEU A 36 10.59 7.91 15.08
C LEU A 36 9.18 7.51 14.67
N VAL A 37 8.92 6.23 14.33
CA VAL A 37 7.60 5.77 13.86
C VAL A 37 6.47 6.10 14.85
N PRO A 38 6.60 5.86 16.17
CA PRO A 38 5.59 6.31 17.13
C PRO A 38 5.40 7.82 17.20
N ALA A 39 6.46 8.61 16.99
CA ALA A 39 6.35 10.07 16.95
C ALA A 39 5.64 10.56 15.68
N LEU A 40 5.85 9.89 14.54
CA LEU A 40 5.11 10.16 13.30
C LEU A 40 3.59 9.96 13.51
N GLY A 41 3.17 8.95 14.27
CA GLY A 41 1.75 8.69 14.56
C GLY A 41 1.05 9.73 15.41
N LYS A 42 1.81 10.52 16.19
CA LYS A 42 1.25 11.65 16.93
C LYS A 42 0.88 12.82 16.00
N ASN A 43 1.47 12.89 14.81
CA ASN A 43 1.14 13.93 13.85
C ASN A 43 -0.18 13.59 13.13
N LYS A 44 -1.21 14.41 13.34
CA LYS A 44 -2.55 14.21 12.74
C LYS A 44 -2.74 14.83 11.36
N CYS A 45 -1.74 15.56 10.87
CA CYS A 45 -1.76 16.21 9.57
C CYS A 45 -1.04 15.41 8.48
N LEU A 46 -0.18 14.47 8.87
CA LEU A 46 0.62 13.68 7.96
C LEU A 46 -0.24 12.64 7.23
N LYS A 47 -0.34 12.78 5.90
CA LYS A 47 -1.13 11.89 5.03
C LYS A 47 -0.25 10.94 4.23
N HIS A 48 0.96 11.35 3.88
CA HIS A 48 1.83 10.57 3.00
C HIS A 48 3.19 10.37 3.64
N LEU A 49 3.58 9.12 3.83
CA LEU A 49 4.82 8.75 4.51
C LEU A 49 5.65 7.77 3.68
N TRP A 50 6.92 8.11 3.43
CA TRP A 50 7.88 7.23 2.79
C TRP A 50 9.01 6.89 3.77
N LEU A 51 9.15 5.59 4.05
CA LEU A 51 10.13 5.02 4.97
C LEU A 51 11.19 4.17 4.28
N GLY A 52 11.14 4.06 2.95
CA GLY A 52 11.97 3.16 2.16
C GLY A 52 13.46 3.22 2.48
N LYS A 53 14.20 2.12 2.29
CA LYS A 53 15.66 2.05 2.49
C LYS A 53 16.20 2.45 3.87
N ASN A 54 15.38 2.47 4.93
CA ASN A 54 15.82 2.73 6.32
C ASN A 54 15.81 1.48 7.22
N PHE A 55 15.96 0.30 6.64
CA PHE A 55 15.76 -0.97 7.34
C PHE A 55 17.03 -1.83 7.40
N SER A 56 18.22 -1.21 7.35
CA SER A 56 19.51 -1.89 7.41
C SER A 56 19.90 -2.25 8.86
N VAL A 57 19.01 -2.96 9.56
CA VAL A 57 19.15 -3.32 10.98
C VAL A 57 19.17 -4.83 11.21
N LYS A 58 19.52 -5.23 12.43
CA LYS A 58 19.43 -6.63 12.89
C LYS A 58 17.98 -7.13 12.86
N SER A 59 17.80 -8.43 12.63
CA SER A 59 16.48 -9.10 12.49
C SER A 59 15.46 -8.73 13.56
N ARG A 60 15.87 -8.78 14.84
CA ARG A 60 14.98 -8.50 15.97
C ARG A 60 14.46 -7.06 15.94
N THR A 61 15.36 -6.10 15.75
CA THR A 61 15.02 -4.68 15.64
C THR A 61 14.13 -4.41 14.43
N LEU A 62 14.40 -5.08 13.30
CA LEU A 62 13.56 -4.96 12.11
C LEU A 62 12.11 -5.35 12.39
N GLU A 63 11.91 -6.51 13.02
CA GLU A 63 10.56 -6.98 13.37
C GLU A 63 9.88 -6.01 14.32
N GLU A 64 10.58 -5.52 15.34
CA GLU A 64 10.03 -4.51 16.26
C GLU A 64 9.60 -3.23 15.52
N ILE A 65 10.41 -2.73 14.56
CA ILE A 65 10.05 -1.57 13.72
C ILE A 65 8.80 -1.86 12.89
N LEU A 66 8.73 -3.03 12.23
CA LEU A 66 7.57 -3.40 11.41
C LEU A 66 6.30 -3.48 12.27
N HIS A 67 6.37 -4.01 13.48
CA HIS A 67 5.24 -4.01 14.41
C HIS A 67 4.85 -2.59 14.83
N LYS A 68 5.80 -1.66 14.98
CA LYS A 68 5.48 -0.23 15.23
C LYS A 68 4.78 0.42 14.04
N ILE A 69 5.16 0.09 12.81
CA ILE A 69 4.47 0.56 11.61
C ILE A 69 3.06 -0.03 11.54
N VAL A 70 2.90 -1.32 11.89
CA VAL A 70 1.56 -1.95 11.98
C VAL A 70 0.68 -1.24 13.01
N GLN A 71 1.21 -0.94 14.20
CA GLN A 71 0.50 -0.17 15.22
C GLN A 71 0.04 1.18 14.67
N LEU A 72 0.97 1.93 14.04
CA LEU A 72 0.69 3.24 13.43
C LEU A 72 -0.48 3.20 12.43
N ILE A 73 -0.53 2.20 11.55
CA ILE A 73 -1.57 2.12 10.51
C ILE A 73 -2.90 1.54 11.03
N GLN A 74 -2.89 0.84 12.16
CA GLN A 74 -4.10 0.24 12.76
C GLN A 74 -4.73 1.11 13.86
N GLU A 75 -4.11 2.24 14.20
CA GLU A 75 -4.73 3.22 15.10
C GLU A 75 -6.06 3.74 14.54
N GLU A 76 -7.05 3.90 15.42
CA GLU A 76 -8.39 4.41 15.05
C GLU A 76 -8.31 5.83 14.45
N ASP A 77 -7.42 6.66 15.00
CA ASP A 77 -7.17 8.04 14.55
C ASP A 77 -6.01 8.14 13.55
N CYS A 78 -5.77 7.09 12.77
CA CYS A 78 -4.78 7.10 11.70
C CYS A 78 -5.18 8.14 10.63
N SER A 79 -4.27 9.07 10.34
CA SER A 79 -4.46 10.12 9.32
C SER A 79 -3.76 9.79 7.98
N LEU A 80 -2.97 8.72 7.96
CA LEU A 80 -2.16 8.32 6.81
C LEU A 80 -3.02 7.77 5.67
N GLN A 81 -2.90 8.40 4.51
CA GLN A 81 -3.52 7.95 3.28
C GLN A 81 -2.57 7.13 2.41
N SER A 82 -1.26 7.34 2.56
CA SER A 82 -0.27 6.53 1.86
C SER A 82 0.98 6.19 2.67
N LEU A 83 1.44 4.95 2.50
CA LEU A 83 2.67 4.44 3.10
C LEU A 83 3.56 3.80 2.03
N SER A 84 4.83 4.17 2.00
CA SER A 84 5.85 3.49 1.19
C SER A 84 6.93 2.90 2.07
N VAL A 85 7.21 1.62 1.85
CA VAL A 85 8.37 0.89 2.40
C VAL A 85 9.23 0.36 1.24
N ALA A 86 9.26 1.10 0.13
CA ALA A 86 9.97 0.71 -1.07
C ALA A 86 11.47 0.45 -0.82
N ASP A 87 12.06 -0.46 -1.59
CA ASP A 87 13.50 -0.76 -1.58
C ASP A 87 14.09 -1.09 -0.19
N SER A 88 13.29 -1.71 0.68
CA SER A 88 13.66 -1.98 2.06
C SER A 88 14.21 -3.39 2.30
N ARG A 89 14.25 -4.24 1.26
CA ARG A 89 14.78 -5.62 1.30
C ARG A 89 14.21 -6.47 2.45
N LEU A 90 12.94 -6.25 2.78
CA LEU A 90 12.26 -6.90 3.91
C LEU A 90 12.02 -8.40 3.71
N LYS A 91 12.01 -8.87 2.44
CA LYS A 91 11.77 -10.26 2.03
C LYS A 91 10.47 -10.79 2.63
N SER A 92 10.54 -11.97 3.27
CA SER A 92 9.41 -12.61 3.94
C SER A 92 8.79 -11.78 5.07
N ARG A 93 9.54 -10.85 5.69
CA ARG A 93 9.02 -10.02 6.79
C ARG A 93 8.00 -8.99 6.31
N THR A 94 7.94 -8.69 5.02
CA THR A 94 6.88 -7.85 4.43
C THR A 94 5.49 -8.42 4.69
N SER A 95 5.37 -9.73 4.92
CA SER A 95 4.11 -10.37 5.32
C SER A 95 3.48 -9.77 6.59
N ILE A 96 4.29 -9.23 7.52
CA ILE A 96 3.81 -8.54 8.72
C ILE A 96 2.97 -7.31 8.33
N LEU A 97 3.50 -6.50 7.41
CA LEU A 97 2.79 -5.32 6.90
C LEU A 97 1.57 -5.73 6.08
N ILE A 98 1.72 -6.70 5.18
CA ILE A 98 0.64 -7.18 4.30
C ILE A 98 -0.55 -7.71 5.10
N ASN A 99 -0.30 -8.48 6.17
CA ASN A 99 -1.37 -8.96 7.04
C ASN A 99 -2.15 -7.81 7.67
N ALA A 100 -1.45 -6.77 8.11
CA ALA A 100 -2.09 -5.59 8.68
C ALA A 100 -2.90 -4.80 7.63
N LEU A 101 -2.52 -4.83 6.35
CA LEU A 101 -3.31 -4.22 5.28
C LEU A 101 -4.69 -4.85 5.14
N GLY A 102 -4.86 -6.14 5.45
CA GLY A 102 -6.15 -6.82 5.33
C GLY A 102 -7.26 -6.18 6.18
N SER A 103 -6.95 -5.75 7.41
CA SER A 103 -7.88 -5.07 8.31
C SER A 103 -7.72 -3.55 8.35
N ASN A 104 -6.79 -3.00 7.56
CA ASN A 104 -6.52 -1.57 7.57
C ASN A 104 -7.66 -0.76 6.95
N THR A 105 -8.11 0.29 7.65
CA THR A 105 -9.19 1.17 7.22
C THR A 105 -8.72 2.56 6.81
N CYS A 106 -7.43 2.86 6.97
CA CYS A 106 -6.87 4.20 6.84
C CYS A 106 -6.20 4.45 5.47
N LEU A 107 -5.41 3.49 4.99
CA LEU A 107 -4.56 3.65 3.80
C LEU A 107 -5.35 3.48 2.51
N SER A 108 -5.12 4.40 1.58
CA SER A 108 -5.63 4.36 0.21
C SER A 108 -4.55 3.98 -0.81
N LYS A 109 -3.27 4.19 -0.48
CA LYS A 109 -2.13 3.88 -1.36
C LYS A 109 -1.00 3.22 -0.58
N VAL A 110 -0.45 2.13 -1.10
CA VAL A 110 0.72 1.48 -0.50
C VAL A 110 1.76 1.16 -1.55
N ASP A 111 3.03 1.37 -1.20
CA ASP A 111 4.16 0.97 -2.03
C ASP A 111 5.05 -0.04 -1.28
N LEU A 112 5.03 -1.27 -1.77
CA LEU A 112 5.80 -2.43 -1.29
C LEU A 112 6.92 -2.81 -2.27
N SER A 113 7.25 -1.96 -3.24
CA SER A 113 8.24 -2.30 -4.27
C SER A 113 9.64 -2.57 -3.70
N GLY A 114 10.45 -3.38 -4.38
CA GLY A 114 11.85 -3.60 -4.00
C GLY A 114 12.05 -4.34 -2.67
N ASN A 115 11.09 -5.15 -2.24
CA ASN A 115 11.18 -5.91 -0.99
C ASN A 115 11.53 -7.38 -1.18
N GLY A 116 11.56 -7.91 -2.41
CA GLY A 116 11.91 -9.31 -2.67
C GLY A 116 10.97 -10.30 -1.96
N MET A 117 9.67 -10.02 -2.01
CA MET A 117 8.63 -10.77 -1.32
C MET A 117 8.37 -12.19 -1.88
N GLU A 118 8.75 -12.43 -3.12
CA GLU A 118 8.51 -13.66 -3.89
C GLU A 118 7.02 -14.01 -4.03
N ASP A 119 6.70 -15.18 -4.59
CA ASP A 119 5.32 -15.63 -4.78
C ASP A 119 4.57 -15.82 -3.45
N LEU A 120 5.27 -16.15 -2.36
CA LEU A 120 4.66 -16.24 -1.04
C LEU A 120 4.08 -14.90 -0.60
N GLY A 121 4.82 -13.80 -0.79
CA GLY A 121 4.30 -12.48 -0.45
C GLY A 121 3.18 -12.03 -1.38
N ALA A 122 3.21 -12.39 -2.67
CA ALA A 122 2.09 -12.16 -3.59
C ALA A 122 0.81 -12.90 -3.14
N LYS A 123 0.94 -14.14 -2.67
CA LYS A 123 -0.17 -14.92 -2.10
C LYS A 123 -0.70 -14.34 -0.79
N MET A 124 0.16 -13.75 0.04
CA MET A 124 -0.28 -13.06 1.25
C MET A 124 -1.00 -11.75 0.89
N LEU A 125 -0.48 -11.03 -0.11
CA LEU A 125 -1.11 -9.81 -0.61
C LEU A 125 -2.48 -10.11 -1.20
N SER A 126 -2.63 -11.21 -1.95
CA SER A 126 -3.91 -11.61 -2.52
C SER A 126 -4.97 -11.85 -1.43
N LYS A 127 -4.61 -12.51 -0.33
CA LYS A 127 -5.50 -12.66 0.83
C LYS A 127 -5.86 -11.33 1.48
N ALA A 128 -4.88 -10.44 1.65
CA ALA A 128 -5.13 -9.12 2.22
C ALA A 128 -6.09 -8.29 1.34
N LEU A 129 -5.91 -8.33 0.02
CA LEU A 129 -6.77 -7.63 -0.94
C LEU A 129 -8.21 -8.18 -0.98
N GLN A 130 -8.44 -9.47 -0.71
CA GLN A 130 -9.80 -10.01 -0.64
C GLN A 130 -10.62 -9.42 0.52
N ILE A 131 -9.94 -9.00 1.59
CA ILE A 131 -10.59 -8.48 2.81
C ILE A 131 -10.59 -6.94 2.80
N ASN A 132 -9.51 -6.32 2.32
CA ASN A 132 -9.36 -4.88 2.35
C ASN A 132 -10.35 -4.17 1.40
N SER A 133 -11.08 -3.19 1.94
CA SER A 133 -12.06 -2.38 1.20
C SER A 133 -11.67 -0.90 1.02
N THR A 134 -10.49 -0.49 1.51
CA THR A 134 -10.06 0.91 1.61
C THR A 134 -8.95 1.27 0.63
N LEU A 135 -8.10 0.32 0.28
CA LEU A 135 -7.00 0.49 -0.65
C LEU A 135 -7.53 0.80 -2.06
N ARG A 136 -6.85 1.73 -2.74
CA ARG A 136 -7.19 2.21 -4.09
C ARG A 136 -6.02 2.03 -5.06
N SER A 137 -4.79 2.19 -4.58
CA SER A 137 -3.57 2.04 -5.39
C SER A 137 -2.52 1.20 -4.66
N ILE A 138 -1.85 0.31 -5.38
CA ILE A 138 -0.70 -0.42 -4.84
C ILE A 138 0.46 -0.49 -5.84
N ALA A 139 1.66 -0.28 -5.33
CA ALA A 139 2.90 -0.54 -6.06
C ALA A 139 3.64 -1.71 -5.42
N TRP A 140 4.15 -2.62 -6.25
CA TRP A 140 4.75 -3.89 -5.80
C TRP A 140 5.81 -4.45 -6.74
N ASP A 141 6.35 -3.65 -7.66
CA ASP A 141 7.42 -4.11 -8.57
C ASP A 141 8.70 -4.50 -7.81
N ARG A 142 9.62 -5.21 -8.46
CA ARG A 142 10.91 -5.65 -7.88
C ARG A 142 10.72 -6.51 -6.62
N ASN A 143 9.71 -7.38 -6.64
CA ASN A 143 9.43 -8.34 -5.59
C ASN A 143 9.73 -9.78 -5.96
N ASN A 144 10.30 -10.03 -7.15
CA ASN A 144 10.57 -11.38 -7.67
C ASN A 144 9.29 -12.23 -7.79
N THR A 145 8.16 -11.57 -8.09
CA THR A 145 6.90 -12.26 -8.33
C THR A 145 6.91 -12.97 -9.68
N THR A 146 6.51 -14.24 -9.70
CA THR A 146 6.42 -15.03 -10.93
C THR A 146 4.98 -15.05 -11.46
N ALA A 147 4.75 -15.75 -12.58
CA ALA A 147 3.42 -16.01 -13.10
C ALA A 147 2.45 -16.57 -12.02
N LEU A 148 2.94 -17.38 -11.07
CA LEU A 148 2.09 -17.92 -10.00
C LEU A 148 1.55 -16.81 -9.10
N GLY A 149 2.41 -15.90 -8.63
CA GLY A 149 1.99 -14.78 -7.79
C GLY A 149 1.06 -13.79 -8.51
N PHE A 150 1.28 -13.55 -9.81
CA PHE A 150 0.35 -12.75 -10.61
C PHE A 150 -1.04 -13.39 -10.69
N HIS A 151 -1.13 -14.70 -10.89
CA HIS A 151 -2.41 -15.42 -10.91
C HIS A 151 -3.12 -15.41 -9.54
N ASP A 152 -2.37 -15.53 -8.44
CA ASP A 152 -2.96 -15.45 -7.10
C ASP A 152 -3.55 -14.07 -6.83
N VAL A 153 -2.89 -12.99 -7.25
CA VAL A 153 -3.43 -11.63 -7.16
C VAL A 153 -4.60 -11.41 -8.11
N ALA A 154 -4.54 -11.91 -9.34
CA ALA A 154 -5.67 -11.86 -10.27
C ALA A 154 -6.93 -12.47 -9.65
N ARG A 155 -6.81 -13.67 -9.04
CA ARG A 155 -7.92 -14.36 -8.36
C ARG A 155 -8.49 -13.54 -7.20
N ALA A 156 -7.64 -12.84 -6.44
CA ALA A 156 -8.13 -11.97 -5.37
C ALA A 156 -8.94 -10.78 -5.88
N LEU A 157 -8.56 -10.22 -7.04
CA LEU A 157 -9.25 -9.09 -7.64
C LEU A 157 -10.61 -9.43 -8.26
N GLU A 158 -10.92 -10.72 -8.46
CA GLU A 158 -12.27 -11.17 -8.86
C GLU A 158 -13.33 -10.61 -7.89
N ASN A 159 -13.04 -10.65 -6.59
CA ASN A 159 -13.94 -10.22 -5.51
C ASN A 159 -13.58 -8.86 -4.88
N ASN A 160 -12.44 -8.25 -5.23
CA ASN A 160 -12.09 -6.91 -4.79
C ASN A 160 -12.57 -5.85 -5.80
N TYR A 161 -13.48 -4.97 -5.37
CA TYR A 161 -14.05 -3.89 -6.19
C TYR A 161 -13.52 -2.50 -5.85
N THR A 162 -12.53 -2.44 -4.96
CA THR A 162 -12.09 -1.21 -4.31
C THR A 162 -10.77 -0.70 -4.88
N LEU A 163 -9.86 -1.62 -5.21
CA LEU A 163 -8.58 -1.31 -5.81
C LEU A 163 -8.75 -0.89 -7.28
N LYS A 164 -8.25 0.27 -7.64
CA LYS A 164 -8.42 0.88 -8.96
C LYS A 164 -7.14 0.93 -9.77
N ASP A 165 -6.00 0.94 -9.09
CA ASP A 165 -4.72 1.19 -9.70
C ASP A 165 -3.65 0.23 -9.16
N MET A 166 -2.87 -0.36 -10.06
CA MET A 166 -1.65 -1.07 -9.73
C MET A 166 -0.55 -0.59 -10.68
N SER A 167 0.59 -0.17 -10.14
CA SER A 167 1.74 0.21 -10.96
C SER A 167 2.18 -0.99 -11.83
N PHE A 168 2.49 -0.76 -13.11
CA PHE A 168 3.00 -1.80 -14.00
C PHE A 168 4.34 -2.37 -13.46
N PRO A 169 4.38 -3.65 -13.03
CA PRO A 169 5.57 -4.23 -12.43
C PRO A 169 6.54 -4.70 -13.52
N MET A 170 7.22 -3.73 -14.14
CA MET A 170 8.08 -3.96 -15.30
C MET A 170 9.18 -4.98 -15.01
N SER A 171 9.79 -4.91 -13.83
CA SER A 171 10.91 -5.77 -13.47
C SER A 171 10.46 -7.22 -13.29
N ASP A 172 9.38 -7.42 -12.53
CA ASP A 172 8.86 -8.75 -12.23
C ASP A 172 8.19 -9.38 -13.46
N ILE A 173 7.45 -8.61 -14.27
CA ILE A 173 6.92 -9.09 -15.55
C ILE A 173 8.05 -9.50 -16.47
N THR A 174 9.09 -8.68 -16.65
CA THR A 174 10.22 -9.03 -17.53
C THR A 174 10.90 -10.32 -17.08
N ALA A 175 11.07 -10.51 -15.77
CA ALA A 175 11.65 -11.73 -15.22
C ALA A 175 10.73 -12.95 -15.42
N ALA A 176 9.44 -12.83 -15.12
CA ALA A 176 8.46 -13.90 -15.27
C ALA A 176 8.16 -14.25 -16.73
N TYR A 177 8.29 -13.29 -17.65
CA TYR A 177 8.08 -13.50 -19.08
C TYR A 177 9.17 -14.38 -19.70
N ARG A 178 10.39 -14.37 -19.14
CA ARG A 178 11.47 -15.27 -19.58
C ARG A 178 11.19 -16.73 -19.26
N SER A 179 10.43 -17.02 -18.21
CA SER A 179 10.13 -18.39 -17.76
C SER A 179 8.78 -18.90 -18.25
N ALA A 180 7.73 -18.07 -18.19
CA ALA A 180 6.38 -18.45 -18.57
C ALA A 180 5.63 -17.23 -19.17
N PRO A 181 5.87 -16.91 -20.47
CA PRO A 181 5.34 -15.71 -21.10
C PRO A 181 3.80 -15.70 -21.14
N GLU A 182 3.18 -16.78 -21.62
CA GLU A 182 1.72 -16.89 -21.75
C GLU A 182 1.02 -16.79 -20.39
N ARG A 183 1.54 -17.48 -19.38
CA ARG A 183 0.94 -17.47 -18.03
C ARG A 183 1.10 -16.10 -17.36
N THR A 184 2.26 -15.46 -17.53
CA THR A 184 2.50 -14.11 -17.00
C THR A 184 1.55 -13.10 -17.63
N ASP A 185 1.41 -13.15 -18.95
CA ASP A 185 0.52 -12.25 -19.69
C ASP A 185 -0.94 -12.47 -19.29
N GLU A 186 -1.42 -13.71 -19.21
CA GLU A 186 -2.78 -14.03 -18.76
C GLU A 186 -3.05 -13.50 -17.35
N GLY A 187 -2.12 -13.71 -16.40
CA GLY A 187 -2.24 -13.25 -15.03
C GLY A 187 -2.30 -11.73 -14.93
N TRP A 188 -1.42 -11.03 -15.65
CA TRP A 188 -1.39 -9.57 -15.67
C TRP A 188 -2.59 -8.96 -16.39
N GLN A 189 -3.02 -9.52 -17.52
CA GLN A 189 -4.21 -9.06 -18.23
C GLN A 189 -5.47 -9.18 -17.37
N LYS A 190 -5.62 -10.29 -16.62
CA LYS A 190 -6.73 -10.44 -15.66
C LYS A 190 -6.70 -9.36 -14.58
N ILE A 191 -5.52 -9.08 -14.00
CA ILE A 191 -5.35 -7.97 -13.06
C ILE A 191 -5.81 -6.66 -13.68
N GLN A 192 -5.31 -6.31 -14.87
CA GLN A 192 -5.67 -5.08 -15.58
C GLN A 192 -7.18 -4.97 -15.85
N TRP A 193 -7.81 -6.08 -16.25
CA TRP A 193 -9.25 -6.13 -16.48
C TRP A 193 -10.05 -5.81 -15.21
N HIS A 194 -9.67 -6.40 -14.07
CA HIS A 194 -10.34 -6.13 -12.79
C HIS A 194 -10.13 -4.68 -12.31
N LEU A 195 -8.94 -4.12 -12.50
CA LEU A 195 -8.66 -2.72 -12.16
C LEU A 195 -9.49 -1.76 -13.02
N LEU A 196 -9.58 -2.02 -14.32
CA LEU A 196 -10.39 -1.26 -15.26
C LEU A 196 -11.88 -1.34 -14.87
N ARG A 197 -12.40 -2.53 -14.56
CA ARG A 197 -13.77 -2.74 -14.03
C ARG A 197 -14.03 -1.84 -12.81
N ASN A 198 -13.10 -1.81 -11.86
CA ASN A 198 -13.22 -1.03 -10.63
C ASN A 198 -13.15 0.49 -10.89
N GLY A 199 -12.41 0.92 -11.92
CA GLY A 199 -12.38 2.30 -12.41
C GLY A 199 -13.68 2.75 -13.07
N HIS A 200 -14.33 1.90 -13.87
CA HIS A 200 -15.59 2.22 -14.57
C HIS A 200 -16.82 2.27 -13.66
N SER A 201 -16.83 1.53 -12.55
CA SER A 201 -17.98 1.46 -11.63
C SER A 201 -18.40 2.84 -11.08
N GLN A 202 -17.48 3.82 -10.99
CA GLN A 202 -17.85 5.19 -10.61
C GLN A 202 -18.56 6.00 -11.71
N LYS A 203 -18.31 5.74 -13.00
CA LYS A 203 -18.99 6.46 -14.08
C LYS A 203 -20.48 6.11 -14.12
N PHE A 204 -20.80 4.82 -13.97
CA PHE A 204 -22.20 4.36 -13.91
C PHE A 204 -22.93 4.87 -12.67
N SER A 205 -22.28 4.90 -11.51
CA SER A 205 -22.89 5.43 -10.27
C SER A 205 -23.13 6.95 -10.34
N GLN A 206 -22.23 7.73 -10.95
CA GLN A 206 -22.44 9.16 -11.18
C GLN A 206 -23.54 9.45 -12.20
N GLU A 207 -23.64 8.66 -13.28
CA GLU A 207 -24.73 8.81 -14.27
C GLU A 207 -26.09 8.39 -13.70
N GLN A 208 -26.16 7.34 -12.88
CA GLN A 208 -27.38 6.98 -12.16
C GLN A 208 -27.77 8.02 -11.11
N ALA A 209 -26.82 8.55 -10.35
CA ALA A 209 -27.07 9.63 -9.39
C ALA A 209 -27.55 10.91 -10.10
N PHE A 210 -26.99 11.24 -11.26
CA PHE A 210 -27.42 12.39 -12.07
C PHE A 210 -28.83 12.20 -12.65
N ARG A 211 -29.17 10.99 -13.13
CA ARG A 211 -30.53 10.68 -13.60
C ARG A 211 -31.56 10.71 -12.47
N LEU A 212 -31.21 10.25 -11.27
CA LEU A 212 -32.08 10.31 -10.10
C LEU A 212 -32.32 11.76 -9.65
N GLN A 213 -31.30 12.63 -9.69
CA GLN A 213 -31.46 14.06 -9.40
C GLN A 213 -32.35 14.79 -10.42
N GLN A 214 -32.26 14.44 -11.71
CA GLN A 214 -33.15 15.00 -12.72
C GLN A 214 -34.60 14.48 -12.61
N GLY A 215 -34.80 13.21 -12.22
CA GLY A 215 -36.13 12.63 -12.03
C GLY A 215 -36.91 13.18 -10.82
N ILE A 216 -36.22 13.66 -9.78
CA ILE A 216 -36.86 14.28 -8.60
C ILE A 216 -37.31 15.73 -8.91
N GLY A 217 -36.65 16.41 -9.85
CA GLY A 217 -36.99 17.79 -10.24
C GLY A 217 -38.26 17.92 -11.10
N THR A 218 -38.72 16.83 -11.73
CA THR A 218 -39.88 16.85 -12.64
C THR A 218 -41.16 16.28 -12.03
N SER A 219 -41.14 15.83 -10.77
CA SER A 219 -42.28 15.17 -10.12
C SER A 219 -43.01 16.01 -9.07
N SER A 220 -42.65 17.28 -8.86
CA SER A 220 -43.31 18.19 -7.90
C SER A 220 -44.05 19.36 -8.55
N ALA A 221 -44.49 19.19 -9.79
CA ALA A 221 -45.37 20.14 -10.45
C ALA A 221 -46.48 19.39 -11.19
N GLU A 222 -47.46 18.90 -10.43
CA GLU A 222 -48.86 18.74 -10.82
C GLU A 222 -49.72 18.46 -9.56
#